data_AF-A0A2G8LHY8-F1
#
_entry.id   AF-A0A2G8LHY8-F1
#
_cell.length_a   1.000
_cell.length_b   1.000
_cell.length_c   1.000
_cell.angle_alpha   90.00
_cell.angle_beta   90.00
_cell.angle_gamma   90.00
#
_symmetry.space_group_name_H-M   'P 1'
#
loop_
_entity.id
_entity.type
_entity.pdbx_description
1 polymer ?
#
loop_
_entity_poly.entity_id
_entity_poly.type
_entity_poly.pdbx_seq_one_letter_code
_entity_poly.pdbx_strand_id
1 'polypeptide(L)'
;MAGNNFESLFRSLRIHSNDNEDLRNIFDAVVAIYSQWEHQYNDRELQQICLSRMKDISQIYRHHLRFTQLRIDFADRFTQWAYMYLFMMRHVHIVYYALDVTVQERLIRVNPCGLPPAVCMIGGGPGSDILGYCVFLRKHGFTTQLTGQVNVLDKCIGWNWSWETLQPLLPNNYRYGNRGSAIVNSITQ
;
A
#
# COMPACT_ATOMS: atom_id res chain seq x y z
N MET A 1 25.08 15.90 14.62
CA MET A 1 25.10 14.64 13.84
C MET A 1 24.22 13.64 14.56
N ALA A 2 22.93 13.56 14.17
CA ALA A 2 21.91 12.75 14.84
C ALA A 2 21.16 11.81 13.87
N GLY A 3 21.81 11.43 12.77
CA GLY A 3 21.37 10.26 12.01
C GLY A 3 21.84 9.03 12.77
N ASN A 4 20.94 8.16 13.24
CA ASN A 4 21.20 6.71 13.42
C ASN A 4 20.06 5.91 14.07
N ASN A 5 18.96 6.50 14.56
CA ASN A 5 17.91 5.68 15.19
C ASN A 5 16.79 5.26 14.22
N PHE A 6 16.38 6.15 13.31
CA PHE A 6 15.32 5.83 12.33
C PHE A 6 15.82 5.09 11.11
N GLU A 7 16.97 5.47 10.55
CA GLU A 7 17.66 4.67 9.52
C GLU A 7 17.90 3.23 10.00
N SER A 8 18.23 3.04 11.28
CA SER A 8 18.34 1.72 11.93
C SER A 8 17.00 1.00 12.06
N LEU A 9 15.92 1.71 12.43
CA LEU A 9 14.56 1.16 12.48
C LEU A 9 14.08 0.74 11.07
N PHE A 10 14.27 1.59 10.06
CA PHE A 10 13.96 1.32 8.66
C PHE A 10 14.82 0.17 8.10
N ARG A 11 16.11 0.10 8.45
CA ARG A 11 17.01 -0.99 8.05
C ARG A 11 16.67 -2.32 8.75
N SER A 12 16.24 -2.30 10.01
CA SER A 12 15.86 -3.50 10.75
C SER A 12 14.50 -4.06 10.33
N LEU A 13 13.59 -3.21 9.82
CA LEU A 13 12.33 -3.62 9.21
C LEU A 13 12.43 -3.87 7.70
N ARG A 14 13.56 -3.52 7.08
CA ARG A 14 13.85 -3.83 5.68
C ARG A 14 13.84 -5.35 5.56
N ILE A 15 12.80 -5.88 4.94
CA ILE A 15 12.62 -7.31 4.71
C ILE A 15 13.95 -7.85 4.18
N HIS A 16 14.68 -8.62 5.00
CA HIS A 16 15.89 -9.35 4.60
C HIS A 16 15.49 -10.58 3.76
N SER A 17 14.57 -10.41 2.81
CA SER A 17 14.23 -11.47 1.87
C SER A 17 15.13 -11.32 0.66
N ASN A 18 15.89 -12.38 0.41
CA ASN A 18 16.51 -12.62 -0.88
C ASN A 18 15.47 -12.90 -1.98
N ASP A 19 14.17 -12.93 -1.67
CA ASP A 19 13.12 -13.24 -2.63
C ASP A 19 12.01 -12.17 -2.60
N ASN A 20 11.71 -11.63 -3.79
CA ASN A 20 10.63 -10.70 -4.14
C ASN A 20 10.97 -9.19 -4.17
N GLU A 21 11.68 -8.79 -5.23
CA GLU A 21 11.99 -7.39 -5.60
C GLU A 21 10.75 -6.49 -5.60
N ASP A 22 9.58 -7.01 -5.96
CA ASP A 22 8.33 -6.25 -5.98
C ASP A 22 7.89 -5.78 -4.59
N LEU A 23 7.97 -6.65 -3.58
CA LEU A 23 7.63 -6.27 -2.20
C LEU A 23 8.59 -5.20 -1.67
N ARG A 24 9.87 -5.29 -2.05
CA ARG A 24 10.87 -4.28 -1.69
C ARG A 24 10.56 -2.94 -2.34
N ASN A 25 10.24 -2.94 -3.64
CA ASN A 25 9.88 -1.72 -4.38
C ASN A 25 8.65 -1.02 -3.77
N ILE A 26 7.65 -1.79 -3.32
CA ILE A 26 6.48 -1.22 -2.64
C ILE A 26 6.86 -0.61 -1.29
N PHE A 27 7.65 -1.32 -0.48
CA PHE A 27 8.07 -0.83 0.83
C PHE A 27 8.94 0.43 0.70
N ASP A 28 9.91 0.42 -0.21
CA ASP A 28 10.79 1.56 -0.47
C ASP A 28 9.97 2.79 -0.93
N ALA A 29 8.91 2.60 -1.72
CA ALA A 29 7.99 3.69 -2.09
C ALA A 29 7.25 4.27 -0.88
N VAL A 30 6.79 3.44 0.07
CA VAL A 30 6.16 3.92 1.32
C VAL A 30 7.15 4.69 2.20
N VAL A 31 8.40 4.24 2.28
CA VAL A 31 9.47 4.94 3.01
C VAL A 31 9.79 6.27 2.32
N ALA A 32 9.83 6.32 1.00
CA ALA A 32 10.12 7.54 0.24
C ALA A 32 9.10 8.67 0.48
N ILE A 33 7.84 8.35 0.85
CA ILE A 33 6.85 9.37 1.28
C ILE A 33 7.35 10.14 2.50
N TYR A 34 7.96 9.46 3.48
CA TYR A 34 8.52 10.11 4.66
C TYR A 34 9.61 11.10 4.27
N SER A 35 10.52 10.70 3.37
CA SER A 35 11.63 11.54 2.90
C SER A 35 11.15 12.82 2.20
N GLN A 36 9.96 12.84 1.58
CA GLN A 36 9.40 14.06 1.00
C GLN A 36 9.06 15.13 2.05
N TRP A 37 8.78 14.72 3.29
CA TRP A 37 8.43 15.63 4.38
C TRP A 37 9.63 16.16 5.15
N GLU A 38 10.81 15.55 4.99
CA GLU A 38 12.04 15.99 5.66
C GLU A 38 12.43 17.43 5.27
N HIS A 39 11.99 17.91 4.10
CA HIS A 39 12.19 19.30 3.68
C HIS A 39 11.19 20.29 4.27
N GLN A 40 10.05 19.82 4.76
CA GLN A 40 8.93 20.65 5.24
C GLN A 40 8.90 20.79 6.76
N TYR A 41 9.52 19.85 7.48
CA TYR A 41 9.48 19.75 8.93
C TYR A 41 10.87 19.64 9.52
N ASN A 42 11.01 20.01 10.78
CA ASN A 42 12.18 19.61 11.56
C ASN A 42 12.17 18.08 11.73
N ASP A 43 13.31 17.42 11.51
CA ASP A 43 13.44 15.95 11.60
C ASP A 43 12.88 15.38 12.91
N ARG A 44 13.19 16.02 14.05
CA ARG A 44 12.73 15.55 15.37
C ARG A 44 11.22 15.68 15.54
N GLU A 45 10.63 16.74 15.00
CA GLU A 45 9.19 16.99 15.05
C GLU A 45 8.44 15.98 14.16
N LEU A 46 8.90 15.81 12.92
CA LEU A 46 8.36 14.84 11.97
C LEU A 46 8.38 13.42 12.55
N GLN A 47 9.53 13.04 13.12
CA GLN A 47 9.70 11.76 13.77
C GLN A 47 8.69 11.54 14.91
N GLN A 48 8.48 12.55 15.76
CA GLN A 48 7.52 12.47 16.86
C GLN A 48 6.08 12.30 16.38
N ILE A 49 5.68 13.06 15.34
CA ILE A 49 4.35 12.94 14.71
C ILE A 49 4.14 11.52 14.19
N CYS A 50 5.09 11.03 13.37
CA CYS A 50 5.02 9.69 12.78
C CYS A 50 5.00 8.58 13.84
N LEU A 51 5.83 8.67 14.88
CA LEU A 51 5.84 7.72 16.01
C LEU A 51 4.52 7.72 16.77
N SER A 52 3.93 8.90 16.99
CA SER A 52 2.62 9.00 17.64
C SER A 52 1.56 8.27 16.81
N ARG A 53 1.48 8.55 15.51
CA ARG A 53 0.49 7.90 14.63
C ARG A 53 0.68 6.41 14.51
N MET A 54 1.93 5.94 14.44
CA MET A 54 2.20 4.49 14.46
C MET A 54 1.71 3.82 15.75
N LYS A 55 1.88 4.46 16.91
CA LYS A 55 1.36 3.95 18.19
C LYS A 55 -0.17 3.93 18.20
N ASP A 56 -0.80 5.02 17.80
CA ASP A 56 -2.26 5.17 17.77
C ASP A 56 -2.89 4.06 16.91
N ILE A 57 -2.40 3.88 15.68
CA ILE A 57 -2.92 2.86 14.76
C ILE A 57 -2.63 1.46 15.28
N SER A 58 -1.42 1.20 15.79
CA SER A 58 -1.08 -0.11 16.37
C SER A 58 -2.03 -0.49 17.50
N GLN A 59 -2.35 0.46 18.39
CA GLN A 59 -3.27 0.23 19.50
C GLN A 59 -4.69 -0.06 18.98
N ILE A 60 -5.16 0.70 17.99
CA ILE A 60 -6.49 0.49 17.41
C ILE A 60 -6.58 -0.88 16.74
N TYR A 61 -5.60 -1.26 15.92
CA TYR A 61 -5.57 -2.55 15.25
C TYR A 61 -5.47 -3.74 16.22
N ARG A 62 -4.81 -3.54 17.37
CA ARG A 62 -4.62 -4.60 18.37
C ARG A 62 -5.82 -4.79 19.28
N HIS A 63 -6.51 -3.72 19.65
CA HIS A 63 -7.47 -3.74 20.75
C HIS A 63 -8.85 -3.17 20.40
N HIS A 64 -8.95 -2.34 19.36
CA HIS A 64 -10.13 -1.49 19.17
C HIS A 64 -10.85 -1.60 17.82
N LEU A 65 -10.45 -2.52 16.94
CA LEU A 65 -11.12 -2.72 15.63
C LEU A 65 -12.64 -2.99 15.74
N ARG A 66 -13.10 -3.56 16.86
CA ARG A 66 -14.52 -3.86 17.08
C ARG A 66 -15.34 -2.65 17.53
N PHE A 67 -14.70 -1.56 17.97
CA PHE A 67 -15.39 -0.39 18.49
C PHE A 67 -15.58 0.65 17.38
N THR A 68 -16.80 0.72 16.85
CA THR A 68 -17.18 1.63 15.76
C THR A 68 -17.06 3.12 16.10
N GLN A 69 -16.90 3.45 17.39
CA GLN A 69 -16.74 4.82 17.90
C GLN A 69 -15.28 5.31 17.88
N LEU A 70 -14.30 4.39 17.84
CA LEU A 70 -12.87 4.68 17.77
C LEU A 70 -12.37 4.59 16.32
N ARG A 71 -13.04 5.33 15.42
CA ARG A 71 -12.63 5.34 14.01
C ARG A 71 -11.32 6.08 13.86
N ILE A 72 -10.39 5.44 13.17
CA ILE A 72 -9.15 6.06 12.72
C ILE A 72 -9.52 7.19 11.76
N ASP A 73 -9.00 8.38 12.04
CA ASP A 73 -9.13 9.50 11.12
C ASP A 73 -8.13 9.36 9.98
N PHE A 74 -8.58 8.72 8.90
CA PHE A 74 -7.81 8.60 7.68
C PHE A 74 -7.86 9.87 6.81
N ALA A 75 -8.41 11.00 7.26
CA ALA A 75 -8.18 12.28 6.60
C ALA A 75 -6.76 12.84 6.91
N ASP A 76 -6.15 12.43 8.02
CA ASP A 76 -4.78 12.80 8.38
C ASP A 76 -3.75 12.00 7.58
N ARG A 77 -2.93 12.71 6.81
CA ARG A 77 -1.86 12.12 5.97
C ARG A 77 -0.81 11.35 6.77
N PHE A 78 -0.51 11.77 8.00
CA PHE A 78 0.45 11.05 8.86
C PHE A 78 -0.13 9.75 9.38
N THR A 79 -1.43 9.75 9.70
CA THR A 79 -2.18 8.53 10.04
C THR A 79 -2.23 7.58 8.86
N GLN A 80 -2.53 8.08 7.66
CA GLN A 80 -2.50 7.27 6.45
C GLN A 80 -1.12 6.65 6.19
N TRP A 81 -0.05 7.43 6.26
CA TRP A 81 1.32 6.93 6.11
C TRP A 81 1.68 5.90 7.18
N ALA A 82 1.35 6.15 8.45
CA ALA A 82 1.61 5.20 9.53
C ALA A 82 0.89 3.86 9.32
N TYR A 83 -0.34 3.89 8.77
CA TYR A 83 -1.02 2.67 8.37
C TYR A 83 -0.29 1.95 7.24
N MET A 84 0.12 2.67 6.19
CA MET A 84 0.86 2.07 5.07
C MET A 84 2.14 1.41 5.57
N TYR A 85 2.91 2.12 6.41
CA TYR A 85 4.15 1.65 6.96
C TYR A 85 3.99 0.37 7.80
N LEU A 86 2.97 0.30 8.65
CA LEU A 86 2.77 -0.82 9.56
C LEU A 86 2.07 -2.03 8.92
N PHE A 87 1.10 -1.80 8.03
CA PHE A 87 0.15 -2.84 7.61
C PHE A 87 0.11 -3.12 6.11
N MET A 88 0.50 -2.17 5.24
CA MET A 88 0.36 -2.33 3.79
C MET A 88 1.06 -3.60 3.29
N MET A 89 2.33 -3.81 3.68
CA MET A 89 3.09 -4.97 3.22
C MET A 89 2.44 -6.29 3.59
N ARG A 90 1.80 -6.36 4.77
CA ARG A 90 1.08 -7.55 5.21
C ARG A 90 -0.15 -7.81 4.34
N HIS A 91 -0.90 -6.76 4.00
CA HIS A 91 -2.09 -6.88 3.16
C HIS A 91 -1.73 -7.23 1.71
N VAL A 92 -0.69 -6.58 1.15
CA VAL A 92 -0.10 -6.93 -0.15
C VAL A 92 0.25 -8.41 -0.20
N HIS A 93 0.96 -8.90 0.83
CA HIS A 93 1.34 -10.30 0.91
C HIS A 93 0.14 -11.25 1.04
N ILE A 94 -0.89 -10.89 1.83
CA ILE A 94 -2.10 -11.71 1.98
C ILE A 94 -2.81 -11.89 0.64
N VAL A 95 -3.01 -10.81 -0.12
CA VAL A 95 -3.69 -10.88 -1.43
C VAL A 95 -2.87 -11.69 -2.42
N TYR A 96 -1.58 -11.40 -2.53
CA TYR A 96 -0.65 -12.17 -3.35
C TYR A 96 -0.71 -13.68 -3.02
N TYR A 97 -0.58 -14.02 -1.74
CA TYR A 97 -0.55 -15.41 -1.28
C TYR A 97 -1.87 -16.13 -1.54
N ALA A 98 -3.01 -15.49 -1.23
CA ALA A 98 -4.33 -16.08 -1.45
C ALA A 98 -4.57 -16.43 -2.93
N LEU A 99 -4.21 -15.52 -3.83
CA LEU A 99 -4.32 -15.77 -5.28
C LEU A 99 -3.37 -16.87 -5.74
N ASP A 100 -2.14 -16.87 -5.24
CA ASP A 100 -1.16 -17.90 -5.60
C ASP A 100 -1.61 -19.31 -5.18
N VAL A 101 -2.15 -19.44 -3.96
CA VAL A 101 -2.75 -20.70 -3.48
C VAL A 101 -3.92 -21.10 -4.38
N THR A 102 -4.78 -20.18 -4.81
CA THR A 102 -5.90 -20.53 -5.69
C THR A 102 -5.47 -21.03 -7.08
N VAL A 103 -4.30 -20.61 -7.58
CA VAL A 103 -3.70 -21.17 -8.80
C VAL A 103 -3.18 -22.59 -8.54
N GLN A 104 -2.47 -22.80 -7.43
CA GLN A 104 -1.92 -24.10 -7.05
C GLN A 104 -3.03 -25.15 -6.88
N GLU A 105 -4.15 -24.76 -6.28
CA GLU A 105 -5.37 -25.56 -6.11
C GLU A 105 -6.22 -25.67 -7.39
N ARG A 106 -5.76 -25.09 -8.51
CA ARG A 106 -6.43 -25.11 -9.83
C ARG A 106 -7.83 -24.51 -9.83
N LEU A 107 -8.14 -23.64 -8.86
CA LEU A 107 -9.41 -22.91 -8.77
C LEU A 107 -9.48 -21.76 -9.79
N ILE A 108 -8.32 -21.15 -10.08
CA ILE A 108 -8.18 -20.14 -11.12
C ILE A 108 -7.03 -20.51 -12.07
N ARG A 109 -7.06 -19.94 -13.28
CA ARG A 109 -6.00 -20.06 -14.29
C ARG A 109 -5.48 -18.68 -14.64
N VAL A 110 -4.18 -18.60 -14.89
CA VAL A 110 -3.49 -17.37 -15.23
C VAL A 110 -2.95 -17.50 -16.65
N ASN A 111 -3.29 -16.55 -17.53
CA ASN A 111 -2.81 -16.52 -18.92
C ASN A 111 -1.88 -15.31 -19.13
N PRO A 112 -0.56 -15.46 -19.00
CA PRO A 112 0.40 -14.34 -19.08
C PRO A 112 0.43 -13.65 -20.45
N CYS A 113 -0.09 -14.29 -21.50
CA CYS A 113 -0.15 -13.72 -22.84
C CYS A 113 -1.43 -12.89 -23.08
N GLY A 114 -2.34 -12.82 -22.10
CA GLY A 114 -3.60 -12.09 -22.21
C GLY A 114 -3.51 -10.61 -21.81
N LEU A 115 -4.59 -9.87 -22.07
CA LEU A 115 -4.74 -8.53 -21.48
C LEU A 115 -4.94 -8.66 -19.95
N PRO A 116 -4.39 -7.73 -19.15
CA PRO A 116 -4.69 -7.66 -17.72
C PRO A 116 -6.21 -7.48 -17.53
N PRO A 117 -6.85 -8.19 -16.58
CA PRO A 117 -8.26 -7.99 -16.32
C PRO A 117 -8.50 -6.62 -15.67
N ALA A 118 -9.74 -6.12 -15.83
CA ALA A 118 -10.19 -4.98 -15.05
C ALA A 118 -10.32 -5.38 -13.57
N VAL A 119 -9.93 -4.48 -12.67
CA VAL A 119 -9.95 -4.74 -11.22
C VAL A 119 -10.81 -3.69 -10.53
N CYS A 120 -11.72 -4.15 -9.67
CA CYS A 120 -12.48 -3.31 -8.77
C CYS A 120 -12.21 -3.73 -7.33
N MET A 121 -11.70 -2.81 -6.52
CA MET A 121 -11.43 -3.03 -5.09
C MET A 121 -12.55 -2.39 -4.27
N ILE A 122 -13.09 -3.12 -3.29
CA ILE A 122 -14.08 -2.61 -2.34
C ILE A 122 -13.44 -2.57 -0.96
N GLY A 123 -13.28 -1.38 -0.37
CA GLY A 123 -12.52 -1.18 0.86
C GLY A 123 -11.00 -1.26 0.65
N GLY A 124 -10.52 -0.87 -0.53
CA GLY A 124 -9.12 -1.06 -0.94
C GLY A 124 -8.11 -0.19 -0.18
N GLY A 125 -8.57 0.74 0.66
CA GLY A 125 -7.71 1.63 1.44
C GLY A 125 -6.67 2.34 0.57
N PRO A 126 -5.38 2.32 0.94
CA PRO A 126 -4.30 2.91 0.15
C PRO A 126 -3.90 2.07 -1.08
N GLY A 127 -4.77 1.19 -1.58
CA GLY A 127 -4.49 0.33 -2.74
C GLY A 127 -3.61 -0.89 -2.45
N SER A 128 -3.58 -1.40 -1.21
CA SER A 128 -2.79 -2.59 -0.86
C SER A 128 -3.17 -3.82 -1.68
N ASP A 129 -4.47 -3.96 -2.00
CA ASP A 129 -4.98 -5.16 -2.65
C ASP A 129 -4.52 -5.23 -4.10
N ILE A 130 -4.55 -4.11 -4.82
CA ILE A 130 -4.01 -4.10 -6.17
C ILE A 130 -2.50 -4.29 -6.16
N LEU A 131 -1.77 -3.70 -5.23
CA LEU A 131 -0.33 -3.94 -5.14
C LEU A 131 -0.03 -5.44 -4.95
N GLY A 132 -0.80 -6.14 -4.12
CA GLY A 132 -0.72 -7.60 -3.98
C GLY A 132 -1.09 -8.34 -5.26
N TYR A 133 -2.12 -7.87 -5.96
CA TYR A 133 -2.52 -8.40 -7.26
C TYR A 133 -1.42 -8.23 -8.34
N CYS A 134 -0.72 -7.09 -8.38
CA CYS A 134 0.40 -6.87 -9.28
C CYS A 134 1.55 -7.84 -9.00
N VAL A 135 1.88 -8.06 -7.73
CA VAL A 135 2.92 -9.00 -7.30
C VAL A 135 2.56 -10.40 -7.77
N PHE A 136 1.30 -10.80 -7.60
CA PHE A 136 0.77 -12.07 -8.11
C PHE A 136 0.92 -12.17 -9.64
N LEU A 137 0.44 -11.19 -10.39
CA LEU A 137 0.50 -11.22 -11.86
C LEU A 137 1.95 -11.36 -12.38
N ARG A 138 2.89 -10.62 -11.80
CA ARG A 138 4.30 -10.67 -12.21
C ARG A 138 4.96 -12.00 -11.90
N LYS A 139 4.67 -12.60 -10.74
CA LYS A 139 5.12 -13.97 -10.43
C LYS A 139 4.68 -14.96 -11.50
N HIS A 140 3.50 -14.78 -12.07
CA HIS A 140 2.93 -15.64 -13.10
C HIS A 140 3.24 -15.17 -14.53
N GLY A 141 4.22 -14.30 -14.72
CA GLY A 141 4.79 -13.96 -16.03
C GLY A 141 4.13 -12.77 -16.75
N PHE A 142 3.22 -12.04 -16.12
CA PHE A 142 2.72 -10.78 -16.68
C PHE A 142 3.77 -9.68 -16.54
N THR A 143 4.18 -9.10 -17.67
CA THR A 143 5.15 -7.99 -17.72
C THR A 143 4.52 -6.68 -18.20
N THR A 144 3.27 -6.73 -18.66
CA THR A 144 2.53 -5.56 -19.11
C THR A 144 2.12 -4.67 -17.94
N GLN A 145 2.09 -3.36 -18.18
CA GLN A 145 1.46 -2.43 -17.25
C GLN A 145 0.00 -2.81 -17.04
N LEU A 146 -0.54 -2.45 -15.87
CA LEU A 146 -1.97 -2.51 -15.64
C LEU A 146 -2.64 -1.47 -16.56
N THR A 147 -2.96 -1.90 -17.76
CA THR A 147 -3.68 -1.10 -18.76
C THR A 147 -5.19 -1.26 -18.62
N GLY A 148 -5.64 -2.19 -17.77
CA GLY A 148 -7.04 -2.38 -17.41
C GLY A 148 -7.55 -1.28 -16.48
N GLN A 149 -8.87 -1.05 -16.53
CA GLN A 149 -9.55 -0.14 -15.62
C GLN A 149 -9.37 -0.63 -14.17
N VAL A 150 -8.83 0.23 -13.31
CA VAL A 150 -8.75 -0.01 -11.86
C VAL A 150 -9.65 0.96 -11.13
N ASN A 151 -10.66 0.41 -10.48
CA ASN A 151 -11.59 1.17 -9.65
C ASN A 151 -11.33 0.84 -8.18
N VAL A 152 -11.22 1.87 -7.35
CA VAL A 152 -11.17 1.71 -5.89
C VAL A 152 -12.48 2.27 -5.36
N LEU A 153 -13.20 1.50 -4.57
CA LEU A 153 -14.45 1.94 -3.95
C LEU A 153 -14.22 1.87 -2.45
N ASP A 154 -14.07 3.01 -1.80
CA ASP A 154 -13.82 3.07 -0.36
C ASP A 154 -14.76 4.07 0.29
N LYS A 155 -15.23 3.76 1.50
CA LYS A 155 -16.05 4.69 2.27
C LYS A 155 -15.21 5.89 2.75
N CYS A 156 -13.92 5.69 2.93
CA CYS A 156 -13.00 6.74 3.34
C CYS A 156 -12.28 7.36 2.13
N ILE A 157 -12.75 8.55 1.73
CA ILE A 157 -12.16 9.36 0.65
C ILE A 157 -10.73 9.81 1.00
N GLY A 158 -10.33 9.78 2.28
CA GLY A 158 -8.99 10.16 2.71
C GLY A 158 -7.88 9.39 1.99
N TRP A 159 -8.15 8.14 1.60
CA TRP A 159 -7.19 7.28 0.90
C TRP A 159 -6.75 7.77 -0.48
N ASN A 160 -7.48 8.70 -1.12
CA ASN A 160 -7.09 9.28 -2.41
C ASN A 160 -5.70 9.89 -2.31
N TRP A 161 -5.45 10.63 -1.23
CA TRP A 161 -4.16 11.25 -0.98
C TRP A 161 -3.03 10.22 -0.88
N SER A 162 -3.24 9.11 -0.16
CA SER A 162 -2.24 8.03 -0.07
C SER A 162 -1.88 7.49 -1.43
N TRP A 163 -2.89 7.19 -2.25
CA TRP A 163 -2.67 6.60 -3.56
C TRP A 163 -1.96 7.56 -4.52
N GLU A 164 -2.42 8.82 -4.59
CA GLU A 164 -1.82 9.87 -5.40
C GLU A 164 -0.37 10.17 -5.00
N THR A 165 -0.04 10.02 -3.71
CA THR A 165 1.32 10.22 -3.19
C THR A 165 2.21 9.00 -3.44
N LEU A 166 1.67 7.79 -3.28
CA LEU A 166 2.41 6.53 -3.41
C LEU A 166 2.69 6.17 -4.88
N GLN A 167 1.70 6.32 -5.76
CA GLN A 167 1.78 5.86 -7.15
C GLN A 167 2.99 6.42 -7.93
N PRO A 168 3.34 7.72 -7.83
CA PRO A 168 4.52 8.27 -8.51
C PRO A 168 5.86 7.72 -7.99
N LEU A 169 5.87 7.15 -6.78
CA LEU A 169 7.06 6.57 -6.15
C LEU A 169 7.23 5.08 -6.49
N LEU A 170 6.18 4.44 -6.98
CA LEU A 170 6.24 3.06 -7.44
C LEU A 170 6.92 2.96 -8.83
N PRO A 171 7.57 1.82 -9.12
CA PRO A 171 8.11 1.56 -10.46
C PRO A 171 7.03 1.58 -11.54
N ASN A 172 7.43 1.86 -12.79
CA ASN A 172 6.51 2.10 -13.92
C ASN A 172 5.52 0.96 -14.21
N ASN A 173 5.85 -0.27 -13.85
CA ASN A 173 5.00 -1.45 -14.04
C ASN A 173 3.83 -1.53 -13.04
N TYR A 174 3.79 -0.68 -12.01
CA TYR A 174 2.64 -0.50 -11.10
C TYR A 174 1.73 0.66 -11.50
N ARG A 175 2.16 1.50 -12.44
CA ARG A 175 1.42 2.69 -12.84
C ARG A 175 0.34 2.29 -13.85
N TYR A 176 -0.87 2.84 -13.67
CA TYR A 176 -1.95 2.70 -14.65
C TYR A 176 -1.70 3.70 -15.78
N GLY A 177 -2.05 3.31 -17.01
CA GLY A 177 -1.95 4.22 -18.17
C GLY A 177 -2.84 5.46 -18.00
N ASN A 178 -2.43 6.58 -18.61
CA ASN A 178 -3.07 7.91 -18.57
C ASN A 178 -4.56 7.99 -19.05
N ARG A 179 -5.30 6.89 -19.16
CA ARG A 179 -6.70 6.87 -19.58
C ARG A 179 -7.61 6.52 -18.40
N GLY A 180 -8.05 7.55 -17.69
CA GLY A 180 -9.07 7.45 -16.64
C GLY A 180 -8.46 7.03 -15.31
N SER A 181 -8.45 7.99 -14.38
CA SER A 181 -7.98 7.88 -13.01
C SER A 181 -8.44 6.60 -12.29
N ALA A 182 -7.61 6.10 -11.37
CA ALA A 182 -8.09 5.29 -10.26
C ALA A 182 -8.98 6.21 -9.41
N ILE A 183 -10.26 6.32 -9.76
CA ILE A 183 -11.20 7.12 -9.00
C ILE A 183 -11.55 6.27 -7.78
N VAL A 184 -10.98 6.64 -6.63
CA VAL A 184 -11.54 6.22 -5.35
C VAL A 184 -12.90 6.91 -5.23
N ASN A 185 -13.96 6.19 -5.56
CA ASN A 185 -15.33 6.70 -5.42
C ASN A 185 -15.84 6.38 -4.02
N SER A 186 -16.46 7.36 -3.36
CA SER A 186 -17.17 7.08 -2.12
C SER A 186 -18.41 6.27 -2.42
N ILE A 187 -18.56 5.11 -1.77
CA ILE A 187 -19.86 4.44 -1.71
C ILE A 187 -20.67 5.19 -0.64
N THR A 188 -21.41 6.22 -1.04
CA THR A 188 -22.43 6.82 -0.17
C THR A 188 -23.62 5.86 -0.07
N GLN A 189 -23.95 5.47 1.16
CA GLN A 189 -25.24 4.84 1.49
C GLN A 189 -26.31 5.92 1.61
#